data_AF-A0A257JA82-F1
#
_entry.id   AF-A0A257JA82-F1
#
_cell.length_a   1.000
_cell.length_b   1.000
_cell.length_c   1.000
_cell.angle_alpha   90.00
_cell.angle_beta   90.00
_cell.angle_gamma   90.00
#
_symmetry.space_group_name_H-M   'P 1'
#
loop_
_entity.id
_entity.type
_entity.pdbx_description
1 polymer ?
#
loop_
_entity_poly.entity_id
_entity_poly.type
_entity_poly.pdbx_seq_one_letter_code
_entity_poly.pdbx_strand_id
1 'polypeptide(L)'
;RHMLDEQLDLVMFLGDYIYEYPNATAAIRSFPTLGWVQTLPEYRERHALHRSDPHLQAMHAACPWLLTWDDHEVQNDYAGGQAGDGAPLGLNAAADFAARRAAAHQAYYEHMPLRASEFARALTAGSPGGELRLYSRYRFGRLADVLVLDSRQYRDPQVCSPRGRVAGM
;
A
#
# COMPACT_ATOMS: atom_id res chain seq x y z
N ARG A 1 -18.91 7.41 -3.57
CA ARG A 1 -20.34 7.83 -3.50
C ARG A 1 -21.28 6.63 -3.58
N HIS A 2 -21.29 5.82 -4.64
CA HIS A 2 -22.25 4.71 -4.77
C HIS A 2 -22.16 3.66 -3.64
N MET A 3 -20.95 3.30 -3.22
CA MET A 3 -20.75 2.35 -2.10
C MET A 3 -21.39 2.81 -0.77
N LEU A 4 -21.62 4.11 -0.57
CA LEU A 4 -22.29 4.61 0.64
C LEU A 4 -23.80 4.36 0.64
N ASP A 5 -24.39 4.20 -0.54
CA ASP A 5 -25.81 3.92 -0.68
C ASP A 5 -26.12 2.43 -0.44
N GLU A 6 -25.08 1.60 -0.30
CA GLU A 6 -25.16 0.18 0.00
C GLU A 6 -25.24 -0.07 1.52
N GLN A 7 -25.97 -1.11 1.92
CA GLN A 7 -26.06 -1.54 3.33
C GLN A 7 -24.94 -2.54 3.66
N LEU A 8 -23.70 -2.05 3.76
CA LEU A 8 -22.52 -2.90 3.97
C LEU A 8 -22.17 -3.06 5.45
N ASP A 9 -21.99 -4.31 5.89
CA ASP A 9 -21.43 -4.62 7.21
C ASP A 9 -19.89 -4.43 7.27
N LEU A 10 -19.24 -4.47 6.11
CA LEU A 10 -17.78 -4.45 5.97
C LEU A 10 -17.36 -4.05 4.55
N VAL A 11 -16.24 -3.31 4.44
CA VAL A 11 -15.49 -3.14 3.19
C VAL A 11 -14.21 -3.97 3.22
N MET A 12 -13.90 -4.64 2.10
CA MET A 12 -12.60 -5.25 1.87
C MET A 12 -11.87 -4.46 0.79
N PHE A 13 -10.69 -3.94 1.10
CA PHE A 13 -9.86 -3.19 0.16
C PHE A 13 -8.56 -3.95 -0.08
N LEU A 14 -8.25 -4.21 -1.35
CA LEU A 14 -7.32 -5.28 -1.76
C LEU A 14 -5.95 -4.80 -2.24
N GLY A 15 -5.64 -3.53 -2.06
CA GLY A 15 -4.38 -2.90 -2.48
C GLY A 15 -4.60 -1.71 -3.42
N ASP A 16 -3.52 -1.02 -3.75
CA ASP A 16 -3.50 0.18 -4.57
C ASP A 16 -4.37 1.33 -4.02
N TYR A 17 -4.33 1.51 -2.70
CA TYR A 17 -5.01 2.61 -2.01
C TYR A 17 -4.43 3.96 -2.42
N ILE A 18 -3.12 3.97 -2.64
CA ILE A 18 -2.39 5.07 -3.25
C ILE A 18 -1.59 4.53 -4.43
N TYR A 19 -1.18 5.44 -5.30
CA TYR A 19 -0.13 5.23 -6.28
C TYR A 19 1.07 6.11 -5.95
N GLU A 20 2.28 5.66 -6.26
CA GLU A 20 3.56 6.35 -6.03
C GLU A 20 3.99 7.24 -7.21
N TYR A 21 3.27 7.18 -8.32
CA TYR A 21 3.54 7.91 -9.56
C TYR A 21 3.38 9.43 -9.43
N PRO A 22 4.10 10.22 -10.25
CA PRO A 22 3.75 11.62 -10.47
C PRO A 22 2.40 11.76 -11.20
N ASN A 23 1.91 12.99 -11.34
CA ASN A 23 0.71 13.24 -12.17
C ASN A 23 0.89 12.70 -13.59
N ALA A 24 -0.14 12.04 -14.11
CA ALA A 24 -0.20 11.67 -15.51
C ALA A 24 -0.30 12.91 -16.43
N THR A 25 0.20 12.82 -17.66
CA THR A 25 0.16 13.91 -18.64
C THR A 25 -1.26 14.43 -18.91
N ALA A 26 -2.26 13.56 -18.86
CA ALA A 26 -3.68 13.88 -19.07
C ALA A 26 -4.49 13.80 -17.76
N ALA A 27 -3.88 14.11 -16.62
CA ALA A 27 -4.54 14.01 -15.32
C ALA A 27 -5.73 14.98 -15.21
N ILE A 28 -6.92 14.43 -14.95
CA ILE A 28 -8.13 15.20 -14.62
C ILE A 28 -8.00 15.84 -13.23
N ARG A 29 -7.30 15.15 -12.32
CA ARG A 29 -6.91 15.64 -11.00
C ARG A 29 -5.39 15.67 -10.93
N SER A 30 -4.81 16.86 -10.86
CA SER A 30 -3.36 17.07 -10.76
C SER A 30 -3.02 17.75 -9.44
N PHE A 31 -1.90 17.36 -8.84
CA PHE A 31 -1.43 17.92 -7.57
C PHE A 31 -0.09 18.62 -7.77
N PRO A 32 0.08 19.86 -7.26
CA PRO A 32 1.22 20.70 -7.63
C PRO A 32 2.60 20.16 -7.22
N THR A 33 2.66 19.23 -6.25
CA THR A 33 3.90 18.82 -5.58
C THR A 33 4.28 17.36 -5.74
N LEU A 34 3.39 16.52 -6.25
CA LEU A 34 3.58 15.07 -6.14
C LEU A 34 4.35 14.52 -7.34
N GLY A 35 5.67 14.48 -7.19
CA GLY A 35 6.57 13.67 -8.02
C GLY A 35 6.49 12.17 -7.67
N TRP A 36 7.53 11.42 -8.01
CA TRP A 36 7.72 10.06 -7.52
C TRP A 36 7.83 10.05 -5.99
N VAL A 37 7.03 9.24 -5.32
CA VAL A 37 7.02 9.14 -3.84
C VAL A 37 8.13 8.22 -3.36
N GLN A 38 9.07 8.71 -2.56
CA GLN A 38 10.22 7.90 -2.10
C GLN A 38 10.48 7.98 -0.59
N THR A 39 10.19 9.11 0.03
CA THR A 39 10.49 9.41 1.42
C THR A 39 9.24 9.37 2.29
N LEU A 40 9.42 9.21 3.60
CA LEU A 40 8.30 9.17 4.56
C LEU A 40 7.39 10.42 4.49
N PRO A 41 7.91 11.67 4.43
CA PRO A 41 7.07 12.85 4.23
C PRO A 41 6.24 12.80 2.95
N GLU A 42 6.80 12.31 1.84
CA GLU A 42 6.09 12.20 0.57
C GLU A 42 4.98 11.12 0.63
N TYR A 43 5.23 9.97 1.28
CA TYR A 43 4.18 8.97 1.47
C TYR A 43 3.05 9.48 2.37
N ARG A 44 3.38 10.23 3.43
CA ARG A 44 2.37 10.89 4.28
C ARG A 44 1.55 11.89 3.49
N GLU A 45 2.18 12.73 2.67
CA GLU A 45 1.47 13.67 1.79
C GLU A 45 0.57 12.92 0.79
N ARG A 46 1.07 11.83 0.20
CA ARG A 46 0.30 11.00 -0.74
C ARG A 46 -0.93 10.36 -0.10
N HIS A 47 -0.79 9.82 1.11
CA HIS A 47 -1.93 9.29 1.87
C HIS A 47 -2.89 10.38 2.28
N ALA A 48 -2.40 11.50 2.82
CA ALA A 48 -3.21 12.65 3.20
C ALA A 48 -4.01 13.19 2.02
N LEU A 49 -3.41 13.22 0.83
CA LEU A 49 -4.09 13.58 -0.40
C LEU A 49 -5.27 12.63 -0.68
N HIS A 50 -5.05 11.32 -0.76
CA HIS A 50 -6.14 10.37 -1.06
C HIS A 50 -7.23 10.43 0.02
N ARG A 51 -6.82 10.48 1.29
CA ARG A 51 -7.66 10.64 2.48
C ARG A 51 -8.39 11.99 2.54
N SER A 52 -8.04 12.98 1.72
CA SER A 52 -8.74 14.26 1.66
C SER A 52 -10.02 14.21 0.82
N ASP A 53 -10.22 13.16 0.01
CA ASP A 53 -11.44 13.00 -0.77
C ASP A 53 -12.65 12.79 0.17
N PRO A 54 -13.67 13.67 0.11
CA PRO A 54 -14.79 13.62 1.03
C PRO A 54 -15.64 12.36 0.87
N HIS A 55 -15.67 11.75 -0.31
CA HIS A 55 -16.38 10.49 -0.52
C HIS A 55 -15.63 9.31 0.12
N LEU A 56 -14.30 9.33 0.10
CA LEU A 56 -13.48 8.33 0.76
C LEU A 56 -13.59 8.46 2.29
N GLN A 57 -13.53 9.68 2.82
CA GLN A 57 -13.75 9.93 4.25
C GLN A 57 -15.10 9.45 4.72
N ALA A 58 -16.17 9.76 3.98
CA ALA A 58 -17.52 9.31 4.30
C ALA A 58 -17.60 7.77 4.32
N MET A 59 -16.96 7.09 3.37
CA MET A 59 -16.99 5.61 3.32
C MET A 59 -16.20 4.96 4.46
N HIS A 60 -15.05 5.53 4.86
CA HIS A 60 -14.33 5.09 6.07
C HIS A 60 -15.13 5.28 7.36
N ALA A 61 -15.98 6.31 7.41
CA ALA A 61 -16.83 6.57 8.58
C ALA A 61 -18.08 5.67 8.63
N ALA A 62 -18.50 5.11 7.49
CA ALA A 62 -19.77 4.39 7.38
C ALA A 62 -19.75 2.97 7.97
N CYS A 63 -18.65 2.23 7.78
CA CYS A 63 -18.50 0.87 8.31
C CYS A 63 -17.01 0.48 8.46
N PRO A 64 -16.69 -0.66 9.11
CA PRO A 64 -15.31 -1.12 9.25
C PRO A 64 -14.69 -1.57 7.91
N TRP A 65 -13.37 -1.40 7.80
CA TRP A 65 -12.59 -1.82 6.62
C TRP A 65 -11.58 -2.91 7.00
N LEU A 66 -11.57 -4.00 6.24
CA LEU A 66 -10.44 -4.93 6.16
C LEU A 66 -9.56 -4.49 5.00
N LEU A 67 -8.32 -4.14 5.31
CA LEU A 67 -7.37 -3.62 4.33
C LEU A 67 -6.21 -4.58 4.19
N THR A 68 -5.75 -4.75 2.95
CA THR A 68 -4.39 -5.17 2.63
C THR A 68 -3.82 -4.20 1.60
N TRP A 69 -2.52 -4.31 1.34
CA TRP A 69 -1.84 -3.55 0.29
C TRP A 69 -1.64 -4.42 -0.96
N ASP A 70 -1.21 -3.77 -2.04
CA ASP A 70 -0.49 -4.42 -3.13
C ASP A 70 0.84 -3.66 -3.39
N ASP A 71 1.30 -3.54 -4.63
CA ASP A 71 2.60 -2.93 -4.93
C ASP A 71 2.61 -1.42 -4.79
N HIS A 72 1.57 -0.73 -5.24
CA HIS A 72 1.58 0.72 -5.38
C HIS A 72 1.55 1.49 -4.06
N GLU A 73 1.29 0.81 -2.95
CA GLU A 73 1.60 1.33 -1.62
C GLU A 73 3.09 1.64 -1.43
N VAL A 74 3.98 1.00 -2.19
CA VAL A 74 5.43 1.18 -2.13
C VAL A 74 5.97 1.60 -3.51
N GLN A 75 5.95 0.69 -4.46
CA GLN A 75 6.53 0.83 -5.79
C GLN A 75 5.96 -0.27 -6.67
N ASN A 76 5.48 0.09 -7.86
CA ASN A 76 4.96 -0.87 -8.83
C ASN A 76 5.87 -2.10 -8.98
N ASP A 77 5.27 -3.28 -9.00
CA ASP A 77 5.93 -4.59 -9.17
C ASP A 77 6.94 -5.02 -8.09
N TYR A 78 7.04 -4.34 -6.95
CA TYR A 78 8.00 -4.77 -5.93
C TYR A 78 7.74 -6.21 -5.45
N ALA A 79 8.82 -6.94 -5.15
CA ALA A 79 8.76 -8.34 -4.75
C ALA A 79 9.64 -8.59 -3.52
N GLY A 80 8.99 -8.75 -2.36
CA GLY A 80 9.70 -8.94 -1.11
C GLY A 80 10.62 -7.76 -0.79
N GLY A 81 11.91 -8.04 -0.68
CA GLY A 81 12.96 -7.02 -0.47
C GLY A 81 13.50 -6.38 -1.75
N GLN A 82 12.92 -6.67 -2.91
CA GLN A 82 13.43 -6.23 -4.22
C GLN A 82 12.54 -5.13 -4.80
N ALA A 83 13.18 -4.06 -5.27
CA ALA A 83 12.54 -2.98 -6.00
C ALA A 83 11.92 -3.51 -7.30
N GLY A 84 10.74 -2.98 -7.65
CA GLY A 84 10.04 -3.31 -8.89
C GLY A 84 10.47 -2.40 -10.05
N ASP A 85 9.52 -1.72 -10.69
CA ASP A 85 9.81 -0.87 -11.85
C ASP A 85 10.70 0.33 -11.46
N GLY A 86 11.91 0.40 -12.02
CA GLY A 86 12.92 1.38 -11.61
C GLY A 86 14.30 0.79 -11.43
N ALA A 87 14.41 -0.51 -11.14
CA ALA A 87 15.72 -1.14 -10.99
C ALA A 87 16.37 -1.46 -12.36
N PRO A 88 17.66 -1.10 -12.59
CA PRO A 88 18.49 -0.15 -11.84
C PRO A 88 18.48 1.29 -12.41
N LEU A 89 17.78 1.57 -13.51
CA LEU A 89 17.95 2.82 -14.30
C LEU A 89 16.65 3.58 -14.62
N GLY A 90 15.53 3.27 -13.96
CA GLY A 90 14.25 3.97 -14.20
C GLY A 90 14.10 5.26 -13.39
N LEU A 91 13.18 6.14 -13.81
CA LEU A 91 12.88 7.39 -13.10
C LEU A 91 12.30 7.18 -11.68
N ASN A 92 11.83 5.96 -11.39
CA ASN A 92 11.31 5.50 -10.10
C ASN A 92 12.36 4.75 -9.26
N ALA A 93 13.64 4.70 -9.69
CA ALA A 93 14.68 3.97 -8.99
C ALA A 93 14.90 4.51 -7.57
N ALA A 94 14.73 3.66 -6.56
CA ALA A 94 15.10 3.97 -5.19
C ALA A 94 16.58 3.68 -4.97
N ALA A 95 17.35 4.66 -4.48
CA ALA A 95 18.75 4.45 -4.11
C ALA A 95 18.90 3.42 -2.98
N ASP A 96 17.96 3.42 -2.04
CA ASP A 96 17.79 2.42 -0.99
C ASP A 96 16.31 2.00 -0.95
N PHE A 97 16.01 0.85 -1.58
CA PHE A 97 14.65 0.32 -1.62
C PHE A 97 14.15 -0.11 -0.24
N ALA A 98 15.03 -0.61 0.64
CA ALA A 98 14.63 -1.02 1.98
C ALA A 98 14.18 0.20 2.81
N ALA A 99 14.89 1.33 2.67
CA ALA A 99 14.48 2.59 3.29
C ALA A 99 13.14 3.12 2.73
N ARG A 100 12.94 3.08 1.40
CA ARG A 100 11.67 3.47 0.76
C ARG A 100 10.51 2.60 1.24
N ARG A 101 10.70 1.27 1.28
CA ARG A 101 9.70 0.32 1.77
C ARG A 101 9.33 0.56 3.23
N ALA A 102 10.33 0.80 4.09
CA ALA A 102 10.08 1.14 5.49
C ALA A 102 9.29 2.45 5.64
N ALA A 103 9.60 3.48 4.85
CA ALA A 103 8.86 4.74 4.82
C ALA A 103 7.40 4.54 4.37
N ALA A 104 7.17 3.76 3.32
CA ALA A 104 5.86 3.41 2.82
C ALA A 104 5.02 2.66 3.87
N HIS A 105 5.58 1.61 4.48
CA HIS A 105 4.89 0.82 5.50
C HIS A 105 4.53 1.66 6.74
N GLN A 106 5.44 2.54 7.17
CA GLN A 106 5.15 3.46 8.27
C GLN A 106 4.00 4.40 7.92
N ALA A 107 4.03 5.04 6.74
CA ALA A 107 2.95 5.93 6.33
C ALA A 107 1.61 5.19 6.17
N TYR A 108 1.63 3.96 5.65
CA TYR A 108 0.44 3.11 5.56
C TYR A 108 -0.17 2.85 6.95
N TYR A 109 0.66 2.45 7.92
CA TYR A 109 0.21 2.26 9.30
C TYR A 109 -0.38 3.54 9.92
N GLU A 110 0.23 4.69 9.68
CA GLU A 110 -0.22 5.98 10.21
C GLU A 110 -1.59 6.42 9.67
N HIS A 111 -1.99 5.93 8.50
CA HIS A 111 -3.23 6.36 7.81
C HIS A 111 -4.33 5.30 7.75
N MET A 112 -4.01 4.05 8.09
CA MET A 112 -4.96 2.93 8.10
C MET A 112 -5.40 2.54 9.52
N PRO A 113 -6.65 2.07 9.71
CA PRO A 113 -7.16 1.62 11.00
C PRO A 113 -6.60 0.25 11.43
N LEU A 114 -5.28 0.11 11.46
CA LEU A 114 -4.58 -1.11 11.88
C LEU A 114 -4.43 -1.16 13.41
N ARG A 115 -4.32 -2.37 13.95
CA ARG A 115 -4.13 -2.56 15.40
C ARG A 115 -2.71 -2.14 15.81
N ALA A 116 -2.60 -1.43 16.94
CA ALA A 116 -1.31 -1.04 17.52
C ALA A 116 -0.39 -2.23 17.82
N SER A 117 -0.95 -3.43 18.03
CA SER A 117 -0.19 -4.68 18.18
C SER A 117 0.70 -4.99 16.97
N GLU A 118 0.24 -4.67 15.77
CA GLU A 118 1.00 -4.97 14.55
C GLU A 118 2.22 -4.03 14.42
N PHE A 119 2.07 -2.77 14.80
CA PHE A 119 3.18 -1.81 14.85
C PHE A 119 4.18 -2.12 15.97
N ALA A 120 3.69 -2.46 17.18
CA ALA A 120 4.57 -2.86 18.28
C ALA A 120 5.42 -4.09 17.92
N ARG A 121 4.89 -5.02 17.11
CA ARG A 121 5.65 -6.15 16.57
C ARG A 121 6.69 -5.72 15.55
N ALA A 122 6.34 -4.82 14.63
CA ALA A 122 7.29 -4.27 13.67
C ALA A 122 8.50 -3.61 14.36
N LEU A 123 8.27 -2.86 15.44
CA LEU A 123 9.32 -2.21 16.22
C LEU A 123 10.20 -3.18 17.03
N THR A 124 9.64 -4.27 17.54
CA THR A 124 10.36 -5.19 18.43
C THR A 124 11.07 -6.33 17.68
N ALA A 125 10.66 -6.64 16.45
CA ALA A 125 11.20 -7.76 15.69
C ALA A 125 12.64 -7.53 15.16
N GLY A 126 13.15 -6.29 15.18
CA GLY A 126 14.46 -5.99 14.56
C GLY A 126 14.51 -6.36 13.07
N SER A 127 13.35 -6.47 12.42
CA SER A 127 13.22 -6.96 11.06
C SER A 127 13.96 -6.05 10.07
N PRO A 128 14.90 -6.57 9.28
CA PRO A 128 15.57 -5.80 8.24
C PRO A 128 14.55 -5.23 7.25
N GLY A 129 14.51 -3.90 7.09
CA GLY A 129 13.71 -3.25 6.05
C GLY A 129 12.23 -3.03 6.37
N GLY A 130 11.87 -2.85 7.65
CA GLY A 130 10.59 -2.22 8.06
C GLY A 130 9.34 -3.08 7.84
N GLU A 131 9.42 -4.38 8.07
CA GLU A 131 8.29 -5.31 7.95
C GLU A 131 7.07 -4.89 8.81
N LEU A 132 5.87 -4.97 8.24
CA LEU A 132 4.61 -4.74 8.97
C LEU A 132 3.68 -5.93 8.73
N ARG A 133 3.21 -6.57 9.79
CA ARG A 133 2.33 -7.73 9.66
C ARG A 133 0.91 -7.28 9.29
N LEU A 134 0.51 -7.49 8.05
CA LEU A 134 -0.86 -7.26 7.57
C LEU A 134 -1.72 -8.51 7.43
N TYR A 135 -1.11 -9.65 7.09
CA TYR A 135 -1.87 -10.88 6.94
C TYR A 135 -2.54 -11.29 8.26
N SER A 136 -3.80 -11.66 8.17
CA SER A 136 -4.66 -11.86 9.34
C SER A 136 -5.83 -12.79 9.02
N ARG A 137 -6.48 -13.28 10.07
CA ARG A 137 -7.69 -14.11 9.97
C ARG A 137 -8.80 -13.47 10.78
N TYR A 138 -9.97 -13.34 10.17
CA TYR A 138 -11.19 -12.88 10.81
C TYR A 138 -12.26 -13.94 10.70
N ARG A 139 -13.02 -14.15 11.77
CA ARG A 139 -14.12 -15.10 11.79
C ARG A 139 -15.44 -14.36 11.89
N PHE A 140 -16.28 -14.52 10.87
CA PHE A 140 -17.64 -13.99 10.83
C PHE A 140 -18.61 -15.04 11.37
N GLY A 141 -18.66 -15.16 12.70
CA GLY A 141 -19.51 -16.10 13.41
C GLY A 141 -19.28 -17.55 12.98
N ARG A 142 -20.30 -18.15 12.38
CA ARG A 142 -20.24 -19.50 11.76
C ARG A 142 -20.36 -19.46 10.24
N LEU A 143 -20.47 -18.26 9.65
CA LEU A 143 -20.74 -18.08 8.23
C LEU A 143 -19.46 -18.19 7.40
N ALA A 144 -18.42 -17.46 7.80
CA ALA A 144 -17.19 -17.39 7.04
C ALA A 144 -15.95 -17.22 7.94
N ASP A 145 -14.85 -17.76 7.46
CA ASP A 145 -13.50 -17.39 7.87
C ASP A 145 -12.87 -16.60 6.72
N VAL A 146 -12.48 -15.36 6.99
CA VAL A 146 -11.83 -14.47 6.03
C VAL A 146 -10.33 -14.46 6.32
N LEU A 147 -9.54 -14.83 5.32
CA LEU A 147 -8.08 -14.81 5.36
C LEU A 147 -7.61 -13.61 4.54
N VAL A 148 -7.07 -12.61 5.22
CA VAL A 148 -6.40 -11.48 4.59
C VAL A 148 -4.95 -11.86 4.39
N LEU A 149 -4.48 -11.79 3.14
CA LEU A 149 -3.13 -12.18 2.76
C LEU A 149 -2.28 -10.95 2.44
N ASP A 150 -0.97 -11.11 2.60
CA ASP A 150 0.05 -10.20 2.13
C ASP A 150 0.80 -10.89 0.99
N SER A 151 0.52 -10.47 -0.23
CA SER A 151 1.06 -11.06 -1.46
C SER A 151 2.34 -10.38 -1.94
N ARG A 152 2.85 -9.36 -1.22
CA ARG A 152 3.98 -8.53 -1.68
C ARG A 152 5.21 -8.62 -0.78
N GLN A 153 5.05 -8.51 0.55
CA GLN A 153 6.20 -8.38 1.45
C GLN A 153 7.09 -9.65 1.49
N TYR A 154 6.55 -10.82 1.15
CA TYR A 154 7.22 -12.11 1.27
C TYR A 154 7.36 -12.89 -0.04
N ARG A 155 6.95 -12.30 -1.17
CA ARG A 155 6.98 -13.01 -2.47
C ARG A 155 8.39 -13.08 -3.03
N ASP A 156 8.65 -14.16 -3.77
CA ASP A 156 9.80 -14.24 -4.67
C ASP A 156 9.62 -13.29 -5.87
N PRO A 157 10.74 -12.89 -6.52
CA PRO A 157 10.71 -12.13 -7.76
C PRO A 157 9.94 -12.84 -8.87
N GLN A 158 9.30 -12.04 -9.70
CA GLN A 158 8.51 -12.49 -10.83
C GLN A 158 9.40 -13.16 -11.88
N VAL A 159 8.95 -14.30 -12.41
CA VAL A 159 9.63 -15.03 -13.49
C VAL A 159 9.31 -14.41 -14.85
N CYS A 160 10.17 -14.66 -15.84
CA CYS A 160 9.94 -14.31 -17.24
C CYS A 160 9.70 -12.82 -17.51
N SER A 161 10.33 -11.96 -16.71
CA SER A 161 10.28 -10.55 -17.00
C SER A 161 11.10 -10.22 -18.27
N PRO A 162 10.59 -9.35 -19.18
CA PRO A 162 11.37 -8.92 -20.33
C PRO A 162 12.74 -8.42 -19.84
N ARG A 163 13.84 -8.86 -20.48
CA ARG A 163 15.21 -8.59 -20.01
C ARG A 163 15.35 -7.14 -19.51
N GLY A 164 15.53 -6.97 -18.20
CA GLY A 164 15.73 -5.67 -17.56
C GLY A 164 14.48 -5.00 -16.96
N ARG A 165 13.32 -5.64 -16.94
CA ARG A 165 12.18 -5.24 -16.09
C ARG A 165 11.93 -6.31 -15.05
N VAL A 166 11.31 -5.97 -13.93
CA VAL A 166 10.55 -6.92 -13.11
C VAL A 166 9.15 -6.92 -13.74
N ALA A 167 8.53 -8.07 -13.96
CA ALA A 167 7.25 -8.14 -14.69
C ALA A 167 6.06 -8.19 -13.75
N GLY A 168 5.15 -7.23 -13.88
CA GLY A 168 3.74 -7.36 -13.57
C GLY A 168 2.85 -6.83 -14.69
N MET A 169 1.55 -7.00 -14.47
CA MET A 169 0.47 -7.00 -15.44
C MET A 169 0.03 -5.60 -15.86
#